data_AF-A0A3B0A484-F1
#
_entry.id   AF-A0A3B0A484-F1
#
_cell.length_a   1.000
_cell.length_b   1.000
_cell.length_c   1.000
_cell.angle_alpha   90.00
_cell.angle_beta   90.00
_cell.angle_gamma   90.00
#
_symmetry.space_group_name_H-M   'P 1'
#
loop_
_entity.id
_entity.type
_entity.pdbx_description
1 polymer ?
#
loop_
_entity_poly.entity_id
_entity_poly.type
_entity_poly.pdbx_seq_one_letter_code
_entity_poly.pdbx_strand_id
1 'polypeptide(L)'
;MDVRPDDELTLAAEQGRICALAAKGQRDLQRLAAGHPELFSARPFDPALYASIAMAMAFSSPWCAPEELRFANRAVLWGFAVDWQVDYLAKSREEVDRITADTLAVVDGADPAAGDPLGRFLAELRDELAGAPGYAQAWAVWRDAVARTLAAMAREWDWREATATGRPPSYAEYLDNADNLACTVVNVAHWIRTGDADIHRRLPELIAASDQVQRVLRLVNDLATHERDREWGDLNAITLVGDPAEVARRAAALTDECRGTLADLAGRYPREARYLGRQLGYTSGFYGSTDFWGAR
;
A
#
# COMPACT_ATOMS: atom_id res chain seq x y z
N MET A 1 16.49 -11.65 28.28
CA MET A 1 17.14 -12.79 27.61
C MET A 1 18.36 -12.20 26.95
N ASP A 2 19.54 -12.46 27.51
CA ASP A 2 20.79 -11.79 27.13
C ASP A 2 21.24 -12.33 25.76
N VAL A 3 21.19 -11.49 24.74
CA VAL A 3 21.57 -11.84 23.37
C VAL A 3 23.09 -11.92 23.32
N ARG A 4 23.67 -12.99 22.74
CA ARG A 4 25.13 -13.15 22.75
C ARG A 4 25.77 -12.02 21.91
N PRO A 5 26.97 -11.53 22.25
CA PRO A 5 27.63 -10.46 21.49
C PRO A 5 27.79 -10.76 19.98
N ASP A 6 27.98 -12.03 19.60
CA ASP A 6 28.04 -12.47 18.19
C ASP A 6 26.68 -12.37 17.48
N ASP A 7 25.59 -12.48 18.22
CA ASP A 7 24.22 -12.31 17.72
C ASP A 7 23.92 -10.81 17.49
N GLU A 8 24.43 -9.91 18.35
CA GLU A 8 24.27 -8.45 18.18
C GLU A 8 25.02 -7.93 16.94
N LEU A 9 26.25 -8.39 16.69
CA LEU A 9 26.99 -8.03 15.47
C LEU A 9 26.28 -8.53 14.20
N THR A 10 25.74 -9.75 14.24
CA THR A 10 25.00 -10.34 13.13
C THR A 10 23.69 -9.59 12.88
N LEU A 11 22.94 -9.27 13.93
CA LEU A 11 21.72 -8.49 13.85
C LEU A 11 22.00 -7.10 13.28
N ALA A 12 23.01 -6.39 13.80
CA ALA A 12 23.39 -5.06 13.31
C ALA A 12 23.82 -5.08 11.83
N ALA A 13 24.59 -6.09 11.41
CA ALA A 13 24.97 -6.25 10.00
C ALA A 13 23.75 -6.44 9.09
N GLU A 14 22.77 -7.24 9.51
CA GLU A 14 21.53 -7.43 8.77
C GLU A 14 20.71 -6.14 8.70
N GLN A 15 20.54 -5.41 9.82
CA GLN A 15 19.85 -4.12 9.79
C GLN A 15 20.57 -3.11 8.88
N GLY A 16 21.90 -3.06 8.94
CA GLY A 16 22.70 -2.21 8.05
C GLY A 16 22.49 -2.54 6.57
N ARG A 17 22.40 -3.84 6.23
CA ARG A 17 22.09 -4.29 4.87
C ARG A 17 20.70 -3.86 4.41
N ILE A 18 19.68 -3.98 5.28
CA ILE A 18 18.31 -3.55 4.98
C ILE A 18 18.24 -2.03 4.82
N CYS A 19 18.90 -1.25 5.68
CA CYS A 19 18.99 0.20 5.54
C CYS A 19 19.67 0.61 4.23
N ALA A 20 20.73 -0.09 3.82
CA ALA A 20 21.39 0.16 2.54
C ALA A 20 20.47 -0.13 1.35
N LEU A 21 19.61 -1.15 1.46
CA LEU A 21 18.59 -1.48 0.47
C LEU A 21 17.52 -0.37 0.39
N ALA A 22 17.02 0.10 1.53
CA ALA A 22 16.08 1.22 1.60
C ALA A 22 16.68 2.52 1.02
N ALA A 23 17.93 2.85 1.35
CA ALA A 23 18.60 4.04 0.82
C ALA A 23 18.76 4.00 -0.72
N LYS A 24 18.91 2.81 -1.31
CA LYS A 24 18.89 2.65 -2.78
C LYS A 24 17.49 2.90 -3.34
N GLY A 25 16.46 2.37 -2.67
CA GLY A 25 15.06 2.59 -3.04
C GLY A 25 14.65 4.07 -3.00
N GLN A 26 15.01 4.78 -1.93
CA GLN A 26 14.73 6.21 -1.79
C GLN A 26 15.35 7.03 -2.93
N ARG A 27 16.62 6.77 -3.27
CA ARG A 27 17.29 7.46 -4.39
C ARG A 27 16.67 7.14 -5.74
N ASP A 28 16.14 5.93 -5.92
CA ASP A 28 15.40 5.59 -7.13
C ASP A 28 14.09 6.39 -7.23
N LEU A 29 13.30 6.40 -6.15
CA LEU A 29 12.06 7.14 -6.08
C LEU A 29 12.26 8.65 -6.30
N GLN A 30 13.31 9.24 -5.73
CA GLN A 30 13.65 10.65 -5.96
C GLN A 30 13.95 10.95 -7.43
N ARG A 31 14.73 10.09 -8.10
CA ARG A 31 15.04 10.26 -9.54
C ARG A 31 13.81 10.07 -10.40
N LEU A 32 12.96 9.11 -10.05
CA LEU A 32 11.71 8.85 -10.73
C LEU A 32 10.73 10.02 -10.59
N ALA A 33 10.56 10.54 -9.37
CA ALA A 33 9.72 11.69 -9.10
C ALA A 33 10.19 12.94 -9.87
N ALA A 34 11.50 13.15 -9.97
CA ALA A 34 12.07 14.22 -10.80
C ALA A 34 11.80 14.06 -12.30
N GLY A 35 11.59 12.82 -12.78
CA GLY A 35 11.17 12.53 -14.16
C GLY A 35 9.67 12.71 -14.42
N HIS A 36 8.87 12.83 -13.36
CA HIS A 36 7.40 13.00 -13.39
C HIS A 36 6.97 14.23 -12.56
N PRO A 37 7.50 15.43 -12.85
CA PRO A 37 7.28 16.61 -12.00
C PRO A 37 5.81 17.06 -11.96
N GLU A 38 5.03 16.82 -13.02
CA GLU A 38 3.60 17.16 -13.02
C GLU A 38 2.80 16.34 -11.99
N LEU A 39 3.31 15.15 -11.61
CA LEU A 39 2.66 14.27 -10.64
C LEU A 39 3.22 14.45 -9.22
N PHE A 40 4.53 14.74 -9.08
CA PHE A 40 5.24 14.62 -7.79
C PHE A 40 6.00 15.87 -7.32
N SER A 41 5.83 17.04 -7.98
CA SER A 41 6.57 18.26 -7.60
C SER A 41 6.04 19.01 -6.37
N ALA A 42 4.79 18.75 -5.97
CA ALA A 42 4.14 19.43 -4.86
C ALA A 42 4.08 18.55 -3.61
N ARG A 43 4.01 19.19 -2.43
CA ARG A 43 3.64 18.47 -1.20
C ARG A 43 2.29 17.76 -1.42
N PRO A 44 2.12 16.54 -0.89
CA PRO A 44 2.98 15.84 0.09
C PRO A 44 4.11 14.96 -0.51
N PHE A 45 4.37 15.01 -1.81
CA PHE A 45 5.39 14.18 -2.46
C PHE A 45 6.82 14.72 -2.23
N ASP A 46 7.40 14.35 -1.10
CA ASP A 46 8.69 14.87 -0.65
C ASP A 46 9.74 13.77 -0.34
N PRO A 47 11.01 14.14 -0.08
CA PRO A 47 12.05 13.18 0.25
C PRO A 47 11.78 12.27 1.45
N ALA A 48 10.92 12.68 2.40
CA ALA A 48 10.58 11.90 3.57
C ALA A 48 9.58 10.80 3.20
N LEU A 49 8.53 11.12 2.42
CA LEU A 49 7.61 10.10 1.86
C LEU A 49 8.38 9.02 1.10
N TYR A 50 9.31 9.41 0.22
CA TYR A 50 10.13 8.46 -0.54
C TYR A 50 11.00 7.57 0.35
N ALA A 51 11.51 8.10 1.47
CA ALA A 51 12.27 7.33 2.44
C ALA A 51 11.37 6.31 3.16
N SER A 52 10.18 6.73 3.59
CA SER A 52 9.19 5.89 4.28
C SER A 52 8.75 4.72 3.40
N ILE A 53 8.42 4.98 2.12
CA ILE A 53 8.08 3.93 1.14
C ILE A 53 9.23 2.92 1.02
N ALA A 54 10.45 3.41 0.78
CA ALA A 54 11.60 2.55 0.55
C ALA A 54 11.96 1.71 1.77
N MET A 55 11.83 2.27 2.98
CA MET A 55 12.04 1.53 4.23
C MET A 55 10.96 0.47 4.43
N ALA A 56 9.69 0.80 4.19
CA ALA A 56 8.59 -0.16 4.29
C ALA A 56 8.81 -1.39 3.41
N MET A 57 9.21 -1.19 2.15
CA MET A 57 9.46 -2.31 1.23
C MET A 57 10.74 -3.08 1.57
N ALA A 58 11.82 -2.39 1.95
CA ALA A 58 13.07 -3.05 2.33
C ALA A 58 12.91 -3.90 3.60
N PHE A 59 12.20 -3.40 4.60
CA PHE A 59 11.96 -4.14 5.83
C PHE A 59 10.91 -5.23 5.67
N SER A 60 9.96 -5.10 4.74
CA SER A 60 8.97 -6.16 4.44
C SER A 60 9.58 -7.32 3.65
N SER A 61 10.52 -7.03 2.75
CA SER A 61 11.13 -8.02 1.84
C SER A 61 12.66 -7.87 1.78
N PRO A 62 13.38 -8.03 2.90
CA PRO A 62 14.82 -7.76 2.95
C PRO A 62 15.66 -8.71 2.11
N TRP A 63 15.12 -9.86 1.70
CA TRP A 63 15.78 -10.84 0.84
C TRP A 63 15.72 -10.46 -0.65
N CYS A 64 14.89 -9.49 -1.02
CA CYS A 64 14.75 -9.08 -2.42
C CYS A 64 15.96 -8.28 -2.90
N ALA A 65 16.26 -8.43 -4.18
CA ALA A 65 17.23 -7.61 -4.88
C ALA A 65 16.71 -6.15 -5.02
N PRO A 66 17.60 -5.15 -5.16
CA PRO A 66 17.20 -3.77 -5.40
C PRO A 66 16.24 -3.60 -6.58
N GLU A 67 16.42 -4.37 -7.65
CA GLU A 67 15.61 -4.32 -8.87
C GLU A 67 14.20 -4.89 -8.67
N GLU A 68 14.04 -5.84 -7.75
CA GLU A 68 12.74 -6.39 -7.35
C GLU A 68 11.99 -5.35 -6.51
N LEU A 69 12.66 -4.73 -5.53
CA LEU A 69 12.05 -3.70 -4.69
C LEU A 69 11.80 -2.39 -5.40
N ARG A 70 12.58 -2.07 -6.45
CA ARG A 70 12.36 -0.89 -7.28
C ARG A 70 10.93 -0.84 -7.77
N PHE A 71 10.44 -1.93 -8.35
CA PHE A 71 9.07 -1.98 -8.85
C PHE A 71 8.03 -1.81 -7.73
N ALA A 72 8.19 -2.54 -6.62
CA ALA A 72 7.27 -2.44 -5.48
C ALA A 72 7.21 -1.01 -4.90
N ASN A 73 8.36 -0.35 -4.73
CA ASN A 73 8.44 1.05 -4.30
C ASN A 73 7.63 1.98 -5.21
N ARG A 74 7.72 1.78 -6.53
CA ARG A 74 7.00 2.61 -7.51
C ARG A 74 5.50 2.32 -7.53
N ALA A 75 5.11 1.06 -7.34
CA ALA A 75 3.71 0.68 -7.19
C ALA A 75 3.08 1.32 -5.93
N VAL A 76 3.81 1.34 -4.81
CA VAL A 76 3.38 2.08 -3.60
C VAL A 76 3.26 3.59 -3.89
N LEU A 77 4.25 4.17 -4.58
CA LEU A 77 4.19 5.59 -4.96
C LEU A 77 3.00 5.90 -5.88
N TRP A 78 2.66 4.99 -6.81
CA TRP A 78 1.44 5.11 -7.62
C TRP A 78 0.19 5.09 -6.76
N GLY A 79 0.12 4.20 -5.75
CA GLY A 79 -0.96 4.16 -4.77
C GLY A 79 -1.18 5.51 -4.09
N PHE A 80 -0.11 6.14 -3.60
CA PHE A 80 -0.16 7.50 -3.05
C PHE A 80 -0.57 8.56 -4.08
N ALA A 81 -0.15 8.41 -5.34
CA ALA A 81 -0.52 9.34 -6.42
C ALA A 81 -2.01 9.30 -6.73
N VAL A 82 -2.59 8.10 -6.89
CA VAL A 82 -4.02 7.97 -7.19
C VAL A 82 -4.89 8.36 -5.99
N ASP A 83 -4.46 8.03 -4.77
CA ASP A 83 -5.09 8.48 -3.52
C ASP A 83 -5.19 10.01 -3.49
N TRP A 84 -4.07 10.71 -3.71
CA TRP A 84 -4.05 12.17 -3.74
C TRP A 84 -4.97 12.78 -4.81
N GLN A 85 -5.02 12.15 -5.99
CA GLN A 85 -5.88 12.59 -7.10
C GLN A 85 -7.36 12.47 -6.74
N VAL A 86 -7.77 11.36 -6.11
CA VAL A 86 -9.17 11.13 -5.74
C VAL A 86 -9.55 11.98 -4.51
N ASP A 87 -8.70 12.04 -3.51
CA ASP A 87 -9.06 12.57 -2.19
C ASP A 87 -8.97 14.10 -2.12
N TYR A 88 -8.00 14.70 -2.81
CA TYR A 88 -7.74 16.14 -2.69
C TYR A 88 -7.89 16.92 -3.98
N LEU A 89 -7.64 16.31 -5.14
CA LEU A 89 -7.69 17.03 -6.42
C LEU A 89 -9.05 16.94 -7.08
N ALA A 90 -9.72 15.79 -7.07
CA ALA A 90 -11.08 15.65 -7.57
C ALA A 90 -12.06 16.53 -6.78
N LYS A 91 -12.90 17.27 -7.50
CA LYS A 91 -13.91 18.21 -6.99
C LYS A 91 -15.33 17.77 -7.28
N SER A 92 -15.50 16.70 -8.04
CA SER A 92 -16.80 16.11 -8.31
C SER A 92 -16.74 14.61 -8.48
N ARG A 93 -17.91 13.96 -8.36
CA ARG A 93 -18.02 12.53 -8.57
C ARG A 93 -17.66 12.12 -10.00
N GLU A 94 -18.01 12.97 -10.98
CA GLU A 94 -17.66 12.74 -12.39
C GLU A 94 -16.15 12.77 -12.63
N GLU A 95 -15.39 13.54 -11.85
CA GLU A 95 -13.92 13.53 -11.93
C GLU A 95 -13.34 12.24 -11.33
N VAL A 96 -13.89 11.75 -10.22
CA VAL A 96 -13.51 10.45 -9.64
C VAL A 96 -13.82 9.29 -10.59
N ASP A 97 -15.00 9.31 -11.21
CA ASP A 97 -15.39 8.29 -12.19
C ASP A 97 -14.48 8.33 -13.43
N ARG A 98 -14.04 9.52 -13.86
CA ARG A 98 -13.08 9.68 -14.96
C ARG A 98 -11.71 9.15 -14.61
N ILE A 99 -11.16 9.51 -13.44
CA ILE A 99 -9.89 8.97 -12.94
C ILE A 99 -9.95 7.45 -12.90
N THR A 100 -11.05 6.88 -12.41
CA THR A 100 -11.26 5.43 -12.33
C THR A 100 -11.27 4.79 -13.72
N ALA A 101 -12.06 5.34 -14.65
CA ALA A 101 -12.18 4.82 -16.01
C ALA A 101 -10.85 4.90 -16.79
N ASP A 102 -10.16 6.04 -16.72
CA ASP A 102 -8.89 6.26 -17.41
C ASP A 102 -7.79 5.35 -16.85
N THR A 103 -7.72 5.20 -15.52
CA THR A 103 -6.79 4.29 -14.85
C THR A 103 -7.01 2.84 -15.30
N LEU A 104 -8.27 2.37 -15.32
CA LEU A 104 -8.58 1.02 -15.77
C LEU A 104 -8.30 0.82 -17.26
N ALA A 105 -8.57 1.83 -18.11
CA ALA A 105 -8.24 1.77 -19.52
C ALA A 105 -6.72 1.59 -19.73
N VAL A 106 -5.89 2.30 -18.96
CA VAL A 106 -4.43 2.12 -19.00
C VAL A 106 -4.05 0.70 -18.57
N VAL A 107 -4.61 0.15 -17.47
CA VAL A 107 -4.36 -1.25 -17.07
C VAL A 107 -4.75 -2.26 -18.16
N ASP A 108 -5.84 -1.96 -18.88
CA ASP A 108 -6.36 -2.77 -19.99
C ASP A 108 -5.56 -2.60 -21.29
N GLY A 109 -4.52 -1.75 -21.29
CA GLY A 109 -3.56 -1.63 -22.40
C GLY A 109 -3.73 -0.37 -23.24
N ALA A 110 -4.64 0.54 -22.90
CA ALA A 110 -4.76 1.82 -23.60
C ALA A 110 -3.54 2.72 -23.36
N ASP A 111 -3.26 3.58 -24.34
CA ASP A 111 -2.29 4.65 -24.17
C ASP A 111 -2.92 5.78 -23.33
N PRO A 112 -2.21 6.33 -22.34
CA PRO A 112 -2.70 7.44 -21.53
C PRO A 112 -2.81 8.72 -22.37
N ALA A 113 -3.78 9.58 -22.03
CA ALA A 113 -3.93 10.86 -22.69
C ALA A 113 -2.71 11.77 -22.44
N ALA A 114 -2.43 12.69 -23.37
CA ALA A 114 -1.29 13.62 -23.24
C ALA A 114 -1.33 14.49 -21.96
N GLY A 115 -2.53 14.71 -21.42
CA GLY A 115 -2.76 15.45 -20.16
C GLY A 115 -2.87 14.58 -18.91
N ASP A 116 -2.60 13.28 -18.99
CA ASP A 116 -2.79 12.33 -17.90
C ASP A 116 -1.44 11.84 -17.32
N PRO A 117 -0.81 12.59 -16.40
CA PRO A 117 0.45 12.18 -15.79
C PRO A 117 0.33 10.92 -14.92
N LEU A 118 -0.84 10.69 -14.30
CA LEU A 118 -1.09 9.47 -13.50
C LEU A 118 -1.11 8.23 -14.41
N GLY A 119 -1.85 8.30 -15.52
CA GLY A 119 -1.91 7.23 -16.51
C GLY A 119 -0.59 6.98 -17.20
N ARG A 120 0.23 8.01 -17.49
CA ARG A 120 1.61 7.83 -17.98
C ARG A 120 2.46 7.03 -17.00
N PHE A 121 2.42 7.40 -15.72
CA PHE A 121 3.17 6.69 -14.69
C PHE A 121 2.69 5.24 -14.55
N LEU A 122 1.38 5.01 -14.60
CA LEU A 122 0.81 3.65 -14.56
C LEU A 122 1.14 2.83 -15.80
N ALA A 123 1.18 3.43 -16.99
CA ALA A 123 1.57 2.74 -18.22
C ALA A 123 3.02 2.22 -18.13
N GLU A 124 3.94 3.03 -17.58
CA GLU A 124 5.32 2.57 -17.32
C GLU A 124 5.37 1.37 -16.37
N LEU A 125 4.56 1.37 -15.30
CA LEU A 125 4.46 0.24 -14.37
C LEU A 125 3.84 -0.99 -15.01
N ARG A 126 2.76 -0.82 -15.78
CA ARG A 126 2.11 -1.89 -16.53
C ARG A 126 3.09 -2.53 -17.49
N ASP A 127 3.84 -1.74 -18.25
CA ASP A 127 4.78 -2.24 -19.26
C ASP A 127 5.97 -2.96 -18.61
N GLU A 128 6.49 -2.43 -17.49
CA GLU A 128 7.52 -3.12 -16.69
C GLU A 128 6.99 -4.44 -16.11
N LEU A 129 5.73 -4.47 -15.64
CA LEU A 129 5.10 -5.68 -15.12
C LEU A 129 4.79 -6.68 -16.23
N ALA A 130 4.43 -6.21 -17.43
CA ALA A 130 4.15 -7.03 -18.60
C ALA A 130 5.37 -7.84 -19.08
N GLY A 131 6.58 -7.35 -18.78
CA GLY A 131 7.83 -8.09 -18.99
C GLY A 131 8.07 -9.24 -18.00
N ALA A 132 7.27 -9.39 -16.94
CA ALA A 132 7.43 -10.45 -15.95
C ALA A 132 6.86 -11.79 -16.46
N PRO A 133 7.54 -12.94 -16.20
CA PRO A 133 7.07 -14.25 -16.65
C PRO A 133 5.66 -14.63 -16.21
N GLY A 134 5.20 -14.12 -15.06
CA GLY A 134 3.87 -14.39 -14.50
C GLY A 134 2.74 -13.54 -15.08
N TYR A 135 3.05 -12.47 -15.80
CA TYR A 135 2.08 -11.43 -16.11
C TYR A 135 0.90 -11.93 -16.92
N ALA A 136 1.13 -12.66 -18.01
CA ALA A 136 0.05 -13.12 -18.88
C ALA A 136 -0.98 -14.00 -18.15
N GLN A 137 -0.57 -14.74 -17.11
CA GLN A 137 -1.45 -15.61 -16.33
C GLN A 137 -2.13 -14.88 -15.17
N ALA A 138 -1.49 -13.82 -14.66
CA ALA A 138 -1.93 -13.11 -13.46
C ALA A 138 -2.46 -11.69 -13.73
N TRP A 139 -2.44 -11.22 -14.98
CA TRP A 139 -2.89 -9.88 -15.35
C TRP A 139 -4.32 -9.62 -14.90
N ALA A 140 -5.25 -10.55 -15.14
CA ALA A 140 -6.64 -10.39 -14.72
C ALA A 140 -6.77 -10.21 -13.20
N VAL A 141 -5.94 -10.91 -12.43
CA VAL A 141 -5.90 -10.80 -10.97
C VAL A 141 -5.38 -9.44 -10.52
N TRP A 142 -4.35 -8.90 -11.18
CA TRP A 142 -3.84 -7.55 -10.90
C TRP A 142 -4.85 -6.48 -11.30
N ARG A 143 -5.46 -6.61 -12.47
CA ARG A 143 -6.50 -5.71 -12.95
C ARG A 143 -7.69 -5.66 -11.99
N ASP A 144 -8.14 -6.81 -11.48
CA ASP A 144 -9.21 -6.86 -10.49
C ASP A 144 -8.80 -6.18 -9.18
N ALA A 145 -7.56 -6.36 -8.72
CA ALA A 145 -7.05 -5.66 -7.53
C ALA A 145 -7.03 -4.13 -7.73
N VAL A 146 -6.61 -3.64 -8.91
CA VAL A 146 -6.69 -2.21 -9.24
C VAL A 146 -8.14 -1.72 -9.22
N ALA A 147 -9.07 -2.46 -9.83
CA ALA A 147 -10.48 -2.11 -9.85
C ALA A 147 -11.10 -2.03 -8.44
N ARG A 148 -10.74 -2.98 -7.55
CA ARG A 148 -11.21 -2.95 -6.15
C ARG A 148 -10.70 -1.72 -5.40
N THR A 149 -9.41 -1.39 -5.54
CA THR A 149 -8.82 -0.20 -4.90
C THR A 149 -9.50 1.08 -5.39
N LEU A 150 -9.68 1.26 -6.70
CA LEU A 150 -10.36 2.45 -7.25
C LEU A 150 -11.82 2.54 -6.79
N ALA A 151 -12.55 1.42 -6.77
CA ALA A 151 -13.92 1.39 -6.28
C ALA A 151 -14.02 1.74 -4.79
N ALA A 152 -13.03 1.32 -3.99
CA ALA A 152 -12.96 1.66 -2.57
C ALA A 152 -12.63 3.13 -2.34
N MET A 153 -11.74 3.73 -3.14
CA MET A 153 -11.45 5.17 -3.14
C MET A 153 -12.68 5.99 -3.53
N ALA A 154 -13.38 5.61 -4.60
CA ALA A 154 -14.61 6.27 -5.01
C ALA A 154 -15.72 6.19 -3.96
N ARG A 155 -15.87 5.04 -3.30
CA ARG A 155 -16.83 4.87 -2.19
C ARG A 155 -16.49 5.77 -1.01
N GLU A 156 -15.22 5.91 -0.68
CA GLU A 156 -14.78 6.76 0.42
C GLU A 156 -14.98 8.25 0.11
N TRP A 157 -14.79 8.65 -1.15
CA TRP A 157 -15.18 9.98 -1.63
C TRP A 157 -16.68 10.25 -1.41
N ASP A 158 -17.56 9.31 -1.78
CA ASP A 158 -19.01 9.44 -1.53
C ASP A 158 -19.33 9.55 -0.03
N TRP A 159 -18.63 8.79 0.80
CA TRP A 159 -18.83 8.82 2.24
C TRP A 159 -18.37 10.12 2.88
N ARG A 160 -17.30 10.75 2.40
CA ARG A 160 -16.90 12.08 2.86
C ARG A 160 -18.01 13.11 2.58
N GLU A 161 -18.54 13.12 1.35
CA GLU A 161 -19.67 13.99 0.99
C GLU A 161 -20.94 13.68 1.82
N ALA A 162 -21.27 12.41 2.01
CA ALA A 162 -22.41 12.01 2.83
C ALA A 162 -22.24 12.38 4.31
N THR A 163 -21.03 12.23 4.85
CA THR A 163 -20.67 12.59 6.24
C THR A 163 -20.80 14.07 6.49
N ALA A 164 -20.41 14.92 5.52
CA ALA A 164 -20.64 16.36 5.59
C ALA A 164 -22.14 16.72 5.72
N THR A 165 -23.03 15.84 5.24
CA THR A 165 -24.50 15.96 5.40
C THR A 165 -25.07 15.18 6.59
N GLY A 166 -24.23 14.67 7.49
CA GLY A 166 -24.63 13.96 8.71
C GLY A 166 -24.99 12.48 8.52
N ARG A 167 -24.50 11.84 7.45
CA ARG A 167 -24.73 10.42 7.14
C ARG A 167 -23.41 9.65 6.97
N PRO A 168 -22.62 9.47 8.03
CA PRO A 168 -21.38 8.70 7.95
C PRO A 168 -21.66 7.20 7.72
N PRO A 169 -20.70 6.45 7.14
CA PRO A 169 -20.79 5.00 7.10
C PRO A 169 -20.73 4.42 8.51
N SER A 170 -21.25 3.20 8.69
CA SER A 170 -20.98 2.44 9.91
C SER A 170 -19.50 2.03 9.97
N TYR A 171 -19.00 1.78 11.19
CA TYR A 171 -17.63 1.30 11.38
C TYR A 171 -17.35 -0.03 10.64
N ALA A 172 -18.33 -0.92 10.57
CA ALA A 172 -18.21 -2.18 9.83
C ALA A 172 -18.06 -1.95 8.32
N GLU A 173 -18.92 -1.11 7.74
CA GLU A 173 -18.83 -0.74 6.31
C GLU A 173 -17.47 -0.09 6.00
N TYR A 174 -17.03 0.83 6.85
CA TYR A 174 -15.73 1.50 6.70
C TYR A 174 -14.57 0.50 6.68
N LEU A 175 -14.53 -0.44 7.63
CA LEU A 175 -13.47 -1.44 7.70
C LEU A 175 -13.53 -2.46 6.55
N ASP A 176 -14.73 -2.79 6.06
CA ASP A 176 -14.90 -3.65 4.88
C ASP A 176 -14.39 -2.99 3.59
N ASN A 177 -14.25 -1.66 3.57
CA ASN A 177 -13.68 -0.88 2.47
C ASN A 177 -12.14 -0.74 2.53
N ALA A 178 -11.44 -1.63 3.21
CA ALA A 178 -9.98 -1.56 3.40
C ALA A 178 -9.15 -1.56 2.09
N ASP A 179 -9.74 -1.93 0.95
CA ASP A 179 -9.10 -1.81 -0.38
C ASP A 179 -8.69 -0.37 -0.72
N ASN A 180 -9.26 0.64 -0.06
CA ASN A 180 -8.84 2.04 -0.17
C ASN A 180 -7.35 2.23 0.22
N LEU A 181 -6.83 1.43 1.17
CA LEU A 181 -5.42 1.51 1.59
C LEU A 181 -4.42 1.11 0.48
N ALA A 182 -4.89 0.47 -0.60
CA ALA A 182 -4.09 0.07 -1.76
C ALA A 182 -2.88 -0.85 -1.44
N CYS A 183 -2.91 -1.59 -0.32
CA CYS A 183 -1.81 -2.48 0.06
C CYS A 183 -1.82 -3.78 -0.76
N THR A 184 -2.99 -4.41 -0.90
CA THR A 184 -3.11 -5.69 -1.62
C THR A 184 -2.76 -5.54 -3.10
N VAL A 185 -3.14 -4.45 -3.78
CA VAL A 185 -2.81 -4.24 -5.20
C VAL A 185 -1.29 -4.18 -5.43
N VAL A 186 -0.54 -3.59 -4.49
CA VAL A 186 0.93 -3.59 -4.51
C VAL A 186 1.48 -5.00 -4.28
N ASN A 187 0.93 -5.75 -3.30
CA ASN A 187 1.36 -7.11 -2.99
C ASN A 187 1.15 -8.06 -4.19
N VAL A 188 0.02 -7.93 -4.90
CA VAL A 188 -0.25 -8.70 -6.13
C VAL A 188 0.79 -8.40 -7.19
N ALA A 189 1.08 -7.12 -7.45
CA ALA A 189 2.07 -6.74 -8.45
C ALA A 189 3.49 -7.21 -8.06
N HIS A 190 3.81 -7.20 -6.75
CA HIS A 190 5.05 -7.78 -6.23
C HIS A 190 5.14 -9.29 -6.51
N TRP A 191 4.10 -10.07 -6.20
CA TRP A 191 4.10 -11.52 -6.42
C TRP A 191 4.12 -11.90 -7.89
N ILE A 192 3.50 -11.13 -8.79
CA ILE A 192 3.60 -11.34 -10.24
C ILE A 192 5.05 -11.21 -10.73
N ARG A 193 5.81 -10.32 -10.09
CA ARG A 193 7.18 -10.01 -10.48
C ARG A 193 8.20 -10.97 -9.86
N THR A 194 8.03 -11.34 -8.59
CA THR A 194 9.03 -12.11 -7.83
C THR A 194 8.65 -13.58 -7.66
N GLY A 195 7.40 -13.94 -7.93
CA GLY A 195 6.87 -15.28 -7.80
C GLY A 195 7.26 -16.19 -8.95
N ASP A 196 7.22 -17.49 -8.69
CA ASP A 196 7.29 -18.52 -9.72
C ASP A 196 5.86 -18.93 -10.17
N ALA A 197 5.78 -19.91 -11.08
CA ALA A 197 4.49 -20.40 -11.57
C ALA A 197 3.61 -21.02 -10.46
N ASP A 198 4.18 -21.49 -9.36
CA ASP A 198 3.42 -22.04 -8.24
C ASP A 198 2.79 -20.91 -7.43
N ILE A 199 3.55 -19.84 -7.16
CA ILE A 199 3.02 -18.62 -6.52
C ILE A 199 1.91 -17.99 -7.37
N HIS A 200 2.09 -17.88 -8.70
CA HIS A 200 1.08 -17.28 -9.58
C HIS A 200 -0.26 -18.03 -9.55
N ARG A 201 -0.24 -19.37 -9.51
CA ARG A 201 -1.44 -20.20 -9.38
C ARG A 201 -2.15 -20.06 -8.03
N ARG A 202 -1.46 -19.49 -7.03
CA ARG A 202 -1.94 -19.35 -5.65
C ARG A 202 -2.23 -17.91 -5.26
N LEU A 203 -2.14 -16.97 -6.19
CA LEU A 203 -2.48 -15.57 -5.96
C LEU A 203 -3.84 -15.37 -5.26
N PRO A 204 -4.94 -16.09 -5.58
CA PRO A 204 -6.20 -15.91 -4.86
C PRO A 204 -6.10 -16.16 -3.35
N GLU A 205 -5.30 -17.13 -2.94
CA GLU A 205 -5.08 -17.45 -1.53
C GLU A 205 -4.17 -16.41 -0.85
N LEU A 206 -3.10 -15.98 -1.53
CA LEU A 206 -2.20 -14.94 -1.04
C LEU A 206 -2.92 -13.59 -0.90
N ILE A 207 -3.84 -13.28 -1.84
CA ILE A 207 -4.69 -12.10 -1.81
C ILE A 207 -5.61 -12.14 -0.60
N ALA A 208 -6.26 -13.27 -0.31
CA ALA A 208 -7.12 -13.38 0.86
C ALA A 208 -6.35 -13.13 2.18
N ALA A 209 -5.11 -13.61 2.28
CA ALA A 209 -4.24 -13.31 3.42
C ALA A 209 -3.80 -11.83 3.44
N SER A 210 -3.48 -11.26 2.28
CA SER A 210 -3.15 -9.84 2.13
C SER A 210 -4.31 -8.92 2.55
N ASP A 211 -5.54 -9.26 2.18
CA ASP A 211 -6.74 -8.47 2.52
C ASP A 211 -6.98 -8.44 4.04
N GLN A 212 -6.65 -9.52 4.76
CA GLN A 212 -6.65 -9.51 6.23
C GLN A 212 -5.59 -8.56 6.79
N VAL A 213 -4.36 -8.64 6.28
CA VAL A 213 -3.27 -7.73 6.69
C VAL A 213 -3.64 -6.27 6.40
N GLN A 214 -4.18 -5.98 5.21
CA GLN A 214 -4.61 -4.65 4.78
C GLN A 214 -5.63 -4.05 5.75
N ARG A 215 -6.60 -4.82 6.24
CA ARG A 215 -7.57 -4.35 7.26
C ARG A 215 -6.88 -3.96 8.57
N VAL A 216 -5.87 -4.71 9.01
CA VAL A 216 -5.09 -4.33 10.19
C VAL A 216 -4.32 -3.04 9.92
N LEU A 217 -3.64 -2.96 8.78
CA LEU A 217 -2.85 -1.79 8.41
C LEU A 217 -3.70 -0.52 8.29
N ARG A 218 -4.96 -0.65 7.87
CA ARG A 218 -5.91 0.47 7.84
C ARG A 218 -6.16 1.00 9.25
N LEU A 219 -6.49 0.15 10.22
CA LEU A 219 -6.72 0.59 11.61
C LEU A 219 -5.46 1.13 12.28
N VAL A 220 -4.30 0.55 11.96
CA VAL A 220 -3.00 1.05 12.45
C VAL A 220 -2.71 2.45 11.88
N ASN A 221 -3.00 2.67 10.60
CA ASN A 221 -2.91 3.99 9.99
C ASN A 221 -3.86 4.97 10.71
N ASP A 222 -5.15 4.63 10.83
CA ASP A 222 -6.13 5.48 11.51
C ASP A 222 -5.72 5.89 12.93
N LEU A 223 -5.13 4.96 13.70
CA LEU A 223 -4.62 5.23 15.04
C LEU A 223 -3.49 6.26 15.06
N ALA A 224 -2.64 6.26 14.03
CA ALA A 224 -1.51 7.17 13.91
C ALA A 224 -1.88 8.51 13.28
N THR A 225 -2.94 8.55 12.46
CA THR A 225 -3.27 9.71 11.63
C THR A 225 -4.49 10.48 12.08
N HIS A 226 -5.16 10.06 13.15
CA HIS A 226 -6.42 10.66 13.62
C HIS A 226 -6.43 12.18 13.75
N GLU A 227 -5.38 12.80 14.29
CA GLU A 227 -5.31 14.26 14.40
C GLU A 227 -5.25 14.93 13.02
N ARG A 228 -4.43 14.39 12.11
CA ARG A 228 -4.29 14.86 10.73
C ARG A 228 -5.59 14.67 9.95
N ASP A 229 -6.19 13.49 10.02
CA ASP A 229 -7.42 13.16 9.29
C ASP A 229 -8.57 14.05 9.77
N ARG A 230 -8.67 14.33 11.09
CA ARG A 230 -9.63 15.30 11.61
C ARG A 230 -9.42 16.72 11.09
N GLU A 231 -8.17 17.17 10.97
CA GLU A 231 -7.86 18.49 10.38
C GLU A 231 -8.21 18.57 8.90
N TRP A 232 -8.03 17.46 8.18
CA TRP A 232 -8.24 17.37 6.73
C TRP A 232 -9.70 17.06 6.36
N GLY A 233 -10.51 16.62 7.34
CA GLY A 233 -11.90 16.22 7.12
C GLY A 233 -12.05 14.82 6.56
N ASP A 234 -11.01 13.99 6.69
CA ASP A 234 -10.99 12.61 6.22
C ASP A 234 -11.68 11.65 7.20
N LEU A 235 -12.11 10.51 6.67
CA LEU A 235 -12.73 9.47 7.48
C LEU A 235 -11.68 8.67 8.25
N ASN A 236 -11.94 8.48 9.53
CA ASN A 236 -11.06 7.76 10.43
C ASN A 236 -11.89 6.91 11.39
N ALA A 237 -11.47 5.66 11.63
CA ALA A 237 -12.20 4.75 12.52
C ALA A 237 -12.48 5.34 13.92
N ILE A 238 -11.55 6.13 14.47
CA ILE A 238 -11.73 6.76 15.78
C ILE A 238 -12.87 7.78 15.74
N THR A 239 -12.98 8.55 14.65
CA THR A 239 -14.06 9.54 14.49
C THR A 239 -15.42 8.85 14.33
N LEU A 240 -15.46 7.68 13.69
CA LEU A 240 -16.71 6.90 13.52
C LEU A 240 -17.18 6.24 14.81
N VAL A 241 -16.25 5.73 15.63
CA VAL A 241 -16.57 4.97 16.84
C VAL A 241 -16.62 5.85 18.10
N GLY A 242 -15.80 6.89 18.17
CA GLY A 242 -15.67 7.76 19.34
C GLY A 242 -14.76 7.22 20.46
N ASP A 243 -14.14 6.05 20.29
CA ASP A 243 -13.21 5.44 21.25
C ASP A 243 -11.93 4.91 20.56
N PRO A 244 -10.77 5.58 20.72
CA PRO A 244 -9.47 5.06 20.25
C PRO A 244 -9.13 3.67 20.78
N ALA A 245 -9.55 3.34 22.01
CA ALA A 245 -9.24 2.06 22.62
C ALA A 245 -10.03 0.92 21.96
N GLU A 246 -11.23 1.19 21.43
CA GLU A 246 -11.98 0.22 20.65
C GLU A 246 -11.30 -0.10 19.32
N VAL A 247 -10.83 0.93 18.61
CA VAL A 247 -10.07 0.77 17.37
C VAL A 247 -8.79 -0.03 17.63
N ALA A 248 -8.04 0.28 18.69
CA ALA A 248 -6.85 -0.47 19.09
C ALA A 248 -7.15 -1.94 19.46
N ARG A 249 -8.23 -2.20 20.20
CA ARG A 249 -8.66 -3.58 20.51
C ARG A 249 -9.01 -4.35 19.23
N ARG A 250 -9.69 -3.72 18.28
CA ARG A 250 -10.04 -4.35 17.00
C ARG A 250 -8.80 -4.64 16.15
N ALA A 251 -7.85 -3.70 16.08
CA ALA A 251 -6.58 -3.90 15.38
C ALA A 251 -5.77 -5.06 15.99
N ALA A 252 -5.73 -5.18 17.33
CA ALA A 252 -5.09 -6.29 18.01
C ALA A 252 -5.78 -7.64 17.71
N ALA A 253 -7.11 -7.71 17.78
CA ALA A 253 -7.85 -8.92 17.45
C ALA A 253 -7.61 -9.39 16.01
N LEU A 254 -7.66 -8.47 15.03
CA LEU A 254 -7.36 -8.78 13.63
C LEU A 254 -5.89 -9.17 13.42
N THR A 255 -4.96 -8.58 14.19
CA THR A 255 -3.55 -8.98 14.19
C THR A 255 -3.38 -10.43 14.62
N ASP A 256 -4.09 -10.86 15.67
CA ASP A 256 -4.04 -12.23 16.16
C ASP A 256 -4.65 -13.22 15.14
N GLU A 257 -5.76 -12.85 14.50
CA GLU A 257 -6.34 -13.61 13.38
C GLU A 257 -5.33 -13.74 12.22
N CYS A 258 -4.68 -12.63 11.82
CA CYS A 258 -3.65 -12.63 10.79
C CYS A 258 -2.48 -13.55 11.15
N ARG A 259 -2.04 -13.58 12.42
CA ARG A 259 -0.96 -14.49 12.85
C ARG A 259 -1.33 -15.95 12.63
N GLY A 260 -2.58 -16.33 12.88
CA GLY A 260 -3.10 -17.67 12.60
C GLY A 260 -3.05 -18.01 11.11
N THR A 261 -3.59 -17.12 10.27
CA THR A 261 -3.57 -17.26 8.80
C THR A 261 -2.14 -17.36 8.27
N LEU A 262 -1.23 -16.50 8.73
CA LEU A 262 0.16 -16.49 8.29
C LEU A 262 0.95 -17.71 8.76
N ALA A 263 0.63 -18.28 9.92
CA ALA A 263 1.24 -19.51 10.40
C ALA A 263 0.86 -20.72 9.52
N ASP A 264 -0.42 -20.82 9.11
CA ASP A 264 -0.87 -21.84 8.17
C ASP A 264 -0.24 -21.65 6.78
N LEU A 265 -0.18 -20.40 6.31
CA LEU A 265 0.44 -20.05 5.03
C LEU A 265 1.93 -20.38 5.01
N ALA A 266 2.65 -20.17 6.13
CA ALA A 266 4.08 -20.42 6.24
C ALA A 266 4.48 -21.89 6.01
N GLY A 267 3.57 -22.85 6.27
CA GLY A 267 3.80 -24.26 5.97
C GLY A 267 3.85 -24.56 4.46
N ARG A 268 3.34 -23.66 3.62
CA ARG A 268 3.14 -23.87 2.18
C ARG A 268 3.90 -22.86 1.32
N TYR A 269 3.90 -21.59 1.75
CA TYR A 269 4.53 -20.45 1.08
C TYR A 269 5.31 -19.62 2.12
N PRO A 270 6.45 -20.14 2.63
CA PRO A 270 7.16 -19.53 3.75
C PRO A 270 7.68 -18.12 3.46
N ARG A 271 8.04 -17.81 2.20
CA ARG A 271 8.55 -16.50 1.82
C ARG A 271 7.43 -15.46 1.82
N GLU A 272 6.26 -15.81 1.31
CA GLU A 272 5.09 -14.96 1.15
C GLU A 272 4.42 -14.69 2.52
N ALA A 273 4.33 -15.72 3.36
CA ALA A 273 3.92 -15.56 4.76
C ALA A 273 4.88 -14.64 5.54
N ARG A 274 6.20 -14.81 5.33
CA ARG A 274 7.21 -13.93 5.94
C ARG A 274 7.12 -12.50 5.41
N TYR A 275 6.84 -12.31 4.12
CA TYR A 275 6.63 -10.99 3.52
C TYR A 275 5.48 -10.25 4.21
N LEU A 276 4.30 -10.87 4.26
CA LEU A 276 3.11 -10.30 4.90
C LEU A 276 3.30 -10.07 6.40
N GLY A 277 3.93 -11.03 7.10
CA GLY A 277 4.22 -10.87 8.53
C GLY A 277 5.19 -9.73 8.82
N ARG A 278 6.19 -9.50 7.95
CA ARG A 278 7.11 -8.37 8.08
C ARG A 278 6.46 -7.05 7.69
N GLN A 279 5.58 -7.03 6.69
CA GLN A 279 4.79 -5.86 6.33
C GLN A 279 3.92 -5.42 7.51
N LEU A 280 3.22 -6.36 8.14
CA LEU A 280 2.43 -6.12 9.36
C LEU A 280 3.32 -5.59 10.50
N GLY A 281 4.43 -6.27 10.80
CA GLY A 281 5.32 -5.88 11.90
C GLY A 281 6.00 -4.51 11.70
N TYR A 282 6.50 -4.25 10.49
CA TYR A 282 7.16 -2.98 10.18
C TYR A 282 6.17 -1.81 10.23
N THR A 283 5.03 -1.95 9.54
CA THR A 283 4.06 -0.86 9.39
C THR A 283 3.44 -0.49 10.73
N SER A 284 3.13 -1.47 11.58
CA SER A 284 2.68 -1.23 12.96
C SER A 284 3.72 -0.51 13.82
N GLY A 285 5.01 -0.84 13.67
CA GLY A 285 6.09 -0.14 14.37
C GLY A 285 6.34 1.28 13.84
N PHE A 286 6.26 1.45 12.53
CA PHE A 286 6.45 2.72 11.83
C PHE A 286 5.36 3.73 12.23
N TYR A 287 4.09 3.34 12.12
CA TYR A 287 2.94 4.17 12.52
C TYR A 287 2.89 4.48 14.01
N GLY A 288 3.47 3.63 14.86
CA GLY A 288 3.66 3.97 16.28
C GLY A 288 4.63 5.14 16.54
N SER A 289 5.36 5.61 15.53
CA SER A 289 6.36 6.68 15.64
C SER A 289 6.15 7.86 14.67
N THR A 290 5.62 7.61 13.47
CA THR A 290 5.41 8.63 12.42
C THR A 290 4.40 8.14 11.37
N ASP A 291 3.90 8.99 10.48
CA ASP A 291 3.04 8.58 9.36
C ASP A 291 3.75 8.78 8.00
N PHE A 292 3.20 8.22 6.91
CA PHE A 292 3.84 8.30 5.58
C PHE A 292 3.80 9.70 4.96
N TRP A 293 2.77 10.50 5.27
CA TRP A 293 2.63 11.86 4.79
C TRP A 293 3.42 12.89 5.63
N GLY A 294 3.96 12.44 6.76
CA GLY A 294 4.66 13.21 7.77
C GLY A 294 3.71 13.83 8.82
N ALA A 295 4.13 13.76 10.09
CA ALA A 295 3.73 14.77 11.06
C ALA A 295 4.51 16.06 10.73
N ARG A 296 3.89 17.23 10.94
CA ARG A 296 4.54 18.53 10.70
C ARG A 296 5.94 18.65 11.32
#